data_AF-A0A9D6Z1Q3-F1
#
_entry.id   AF-A0A9D6Z1Q3-F1
#
_cell.length_a   1.000
_cell.length_b   1.000
_cell.length_c   1.000
_cell.angle_alpha   90.00
_cell.angle_beta   90.00
_cell.angle_gamma   90.00
#
_symmetry.space_group_name_H-M   'P 1'
#
loop_
_entity.id
_entity.type
_entity.pdbx_description
1 polymer ?
#
loop_
_entity_poly.entity_id
_entity_poly.type
_entity_poly.pdbx_seq_one_letter_code
_entity_poly.pdbx_strand_id
1 'polypeptide(L)'
;MQWRDRLAEGNTLTIICLTVAAAAAAIGLSTSISEEDAGVARLVFALVLAVPAGMLLFFSAFGLVAYFLFIPSISNDAHIFARVHSAQLVHPLTTAMVLGLLALFVYTGSIPGLVAWFGLLAVYSFQTALMVSRIRRELSSSGLEGPASSLLFLLLNLILGGELVTIAAGAKPLPPWRLNSLPPDTWVVDIRTKPEFKWNRMEAAENYPWGAGLMEAAASRPKNRPVLVTCLSGHRSPAFTIMLRRLGFTTVYNLNWGILYLILLEKGSKSSGPFGLTRSQRESNMRGKDFRGISIGYITAALLVLVCAPVERTIWPEEVPLVQQILGAVIGLGGLLLGGVSYLALGRNFRVFAAPRRSGTLVTTGVYSKVRHPMYTAVIAAIGGYALYFGSIISLPFWLACTAFYVIKAFKEEPLLLAHYRDYEEYRRRTWMFIPYVL
;
A
#
# COMPACT_ATOMS: atom_id res chain seq x y z
N MET A 1 28.30 12.06 14.38
CA MET A 1 27.93 11.05 13.37
C MET A 1 26.76 10.18 13.85
N GLN A 2 26.86 9.55 15.03
CA GLN A 2 25.80 8.69 15.61
C GLN A 2 24.39 9.32 15.72
N TRP A 3 24.24 10.61 16.08
CA TRP A 3 22.91 11.21 16.23
C TRP A 3 22.19 11.47 14.90
N ARG A 4 22.93 11.84 13.84
CA ARG A 4 22.38 12.02 12.48
C ARG A 4 21.93 10.70 11.89
N ASP A 5 22.72 9.65 12.12
CA ASP A 5 22.39 8.30 11.66
C ASP A 5 21.19 7.73 12.46
N ARG A 6 21.08 8.00 13.78
CA ARG A 6 19.86 7.67 14.56
C ARG A 6 18.61 8.42 14.10
N LEU A 7 18.71 9.70 13.73
CA LEU A 7 17.58 10.46 13.15
C LEU A 7 17.19 9.95 11.75
N ALA A 8 18.16 9.45 10.97
CA ALA A 8 17.92 8.86 9.66
C ALA A 8 17.44 7.38 9.73
N GLU A 9 17.68 6.69 10.85
CA GLU A 9 17.18 5.35 11.16
C GLU A 9 15.81 5.38 11.84
N GLY A 10 15.50 6.45 12.57
CA GLY A 10 14.27 6.61 13.32
C GLY A 10 13.13 7.17 12.47
N ASN A 11 11.95 6.56 12.59
CA ASN A 11 10.68 7.13 12.14
C ASN A 11 10.37 8.49 12.82
N THR A 12 11.21 9.00 13.71
CA THR A 12 11.04 10.22 14.50
C THR A 12 10.78 11.45 13.63
N LEU A 13 11.61 11.70 12.59
CA LEU A 13 11.40 12.85 11.70
C LEU A 13 10.11 12.72 10.88
N THR A 14 9.76 11.50 10.49
CA THR A 14 8.46 11.22 9.85
C THR A 14 7.31 11.49 10.80
N ILE A 15 7.37 11.01 12.05
CA ILE A 15 6.35 11.23 13.07
C ILE A 15 6.19 12.73 13.30
N ILE A 16 7.29 13.48 13.43
CA ILE A 16 7.26 14.94 13.54
C ILE A 16 6.57 15.56 12.32
N CYS A 17 6.94 15.19 11.10
CA CYS A 17 6.27 15.66 9.88
C CYS A 17 4.77 15.35 9.88
N LEU A 18 4.36 14.13 10.27
CA LEU A 18 2.96 13.72 10.32
C LEU A 18 2.17 14.47 11.40
N THR A 19 2.76 14.67 12.57
CA THR A 19 2.15 15.43 13.67
C THR A 19 2.00 16.90 13.31
N VAL A 20 3.04 17.51 12.72
CA VAL A 20 2.99 18.90 12.24
C VAL A 20 1.97 19.04 11.11
N ALA A 21 1.90 18.08 10.18
CA ALA A 21 0.91 18.06 9.12
C ALA A 21 -0.53 17.96 9.67
N ALA A 22 -0.78 17.10 10.67
CA ALA A 22 -2.08 16.98 11.31
C ALA A 22 -2.48 18.27 12.06
N ALA A 23 -1.55 18.90 12.78
CA ALA A 23 -1.78 20.18 13.43
C ALA A 23 -2.05 21.30 12.42
N ALA A 24 -1.30 21.36 11.32
CA ALA A 24 -1.50 22.33 10.25
C ALA A 24 -2.86 22.13 9.56
N ALA A 25 -3.27 20.88 9.31
CA ALA A 25 -4.59 20.57 8.74
C ALA A 25 -5.73 21.14 9.59
N ALA A 26 -5.64 21.01 10.91
CA ALA A 26 -6.62 21.54 11.85
C ALA A 26 -6.71 23.09 11.78
N ILE A 27 -5.57 23.78 11.59
CA ILE A 27 -5.54 25.23 11.39
C ILE A 27 -6.29 25.62 10.10
N GLY A 28 -6.07 24.90 8.99
CA GLY A 28 -6.75 25.20 7.72
C GLY A 28 -8.24 24.89 7.72
N LEU A 29 -8.67 23.86 8.47
CA LEU A 29 -10.09 23.52 8.65
C LEU A 29 -10.83 24.50 9.57
N SER A 30 -10.11 25.23 10.43
CA SER A 30 -10.70 26.19 11.38
C SER A 30 -11.06 27.55 10.75
N THR A 31 -10.50 27.86 9.58
CA THR A 31 -10.86 29.08 8.83
C THR A 31 -12.05 28.78 7.93
N SER A 32 -13.21 29.36 8.22
CA SER A 32 -14.43 29.23 7.39
C SER A 32 -14.12 29.54 5.92
N ILE A 33 -14.49 28.65 5.02
CA ILE A 33 -14.42 28.89 3.57
C ILE A 33 -15.39 30.03 3.27
N SER A 34 -14.89 31.24 3.04
CA SER A 34 -15.69 32.30 2.43
C SER A 34 -15.93 31.88 0.98
N GLU A 35 -17.15 31.40 0.68
CA GLU A 35 -17.57 31.00 -0.68
C GLU A 35 -17.50 32.17 -1.68
N GLU A 36 -17.48 33.42 -1.21
CA GLU A 36 -17.51 34.61 -2.06
C GLU A 36 -16.11 35.01 -2.63
N ASP A 37 -14.99 34.50 -2.09
CA ASP A 37 -13.64 35.02 -2.39
C ASP A 37 -12.64 34.04 -3.03
N ALA A 38 -13.02 32.77 -3.24
CA ALA A 38 -12.14 31.80 -3.89
C ALA A 38 -12.08 32.03 -5.41
N GLY A 39 -11.41 33.10 -5.85
CA GLY A 39 -11.26 33.43 -7.27
C GLY A 39 -10.76 32.23 -8.09
N VAL A 40 -11.25 32.09 -9.33
CA VAL A 40 -11.00 30.95 -10.24
C VAL A 40 -9.53 30.54 -10.29
N ALA A 41 -8.60 31.50 -10.23
CA ALA A 41 -7.16 31.22 -10.20
C ALA A 41 -6.69 30.41 -8.96
N ARG A 42 -7.23 30.69 -7.76
CA ARG A 42 -6.90 29.94 -6.53
C ARG A 42 -7.44 28.52 -6.59
N LEU A 43 -8.65 28.34 -7.10
CA LEU A 43 -9.25 27.02 -7.30
C LEU A 43 -8.44 26.19 -8.29
N VAL A 44 -8.08 26.77 -9.45
CA VAL A 44 -7.24 26.09 -10.45
C VAL A 44 -5.89 25.71 -9.85
N PHE A 45 -5.25 26.60 -9.10
CA PHE A 45 -3.96 26.32 -8.46
C PHE A 45 -4.07 25.20 -7.40
N ALA A 46 -5.11 25.23 -6.56
CA ALA A 46 -5.37 24.19 -5.59
C ALA A 46 -5.60 22.83 -6.25
N LEU A 47 -6.34 22.77 -7.37
CA LEU A 47 -6.57 21.54 -8.13
C LEU A 47 -5.29 20.97 -8.75
N VAL A 48 -4.43 21.83 -9.32
CA VAL A 48 -3.12 21.44 -9.89
C VAL A 48 -2.23 20.76 -8.84
N LEU A 49 -2.37 21.15 -7.56
CA LEU A 49 -1.62 20.56 -6.45
C LEU A 49 -2.32 19.35 -5.82
N ALA A 50 -3.64 19.39 -5.70
CA ALA A 50 -4.46 18.35 -5.06
C ALA A 50 -4.48 17.05 -5.88
N VAL A 51 -4.51 17.13 -7.22
CA VAL A 51 -4.55 15.94 -8.08
C VAL A 51 -3.28 15.08 -7.95
N PRO A 52 -2.06 15.63 -8.10
CA PRO A 52 -0.83 14.87 -7.83
C PRO A 52 -0.73 14.38 -6.38
N ALA A 53 -1.15 15.19 -5.40
CA ALA A 53 -1.16 14.81 -3.99
C ALA A 53 -2.08 13.60 -3.74
N GLY A 54 -3.29 13.61 -4.28
CA GLY A 54 -4.24 12.51 -4.18
C GLY A 54 -3.73 11.23 -4.85
N MET A 55 -3.09 11.34 -6.01
CA MET A 55 -2.45 10.19 -6.68
C MET A 55 -1.34 9.58 -5.83
N LEU A 56 -0.41 10.41 -5.31
CA LEU A 56 0.68 9.96 -4.45
C LEU A 56 0.17 9.32 -3.14
N LEU A 57 -0.86 9.91 -2.53
CA LEU A 57 -1.52 9.38 -1.35
C LEU A 57 -2.12 7.99 -1.64
N PHE A 58 -2.86 7.87 -2.75
CA PHE A 58 -3.48 6.62 -3.17
C PHE A 58 -2.45 5.50 -3.39
N PHE A 59 -1.39 5.76 -4.16
CA PHE A 59 -0.36 4.74 -4.42
C PHE A 59 0.40 4.33 -3.14
N SER A 60 0.70 5.30 -2.28
CA SER A 60 1.42 5.04 -1.02
C SER A 60 0.55 4.26 -0.03
N ALA A 61 -0.73 4.64 0.11
CA ALA A 61 -1.70 3.97 0.96
C ALA A 61 -2.00 2.56 0.45
N PHE A 62 -2.17 2.39 -0.86
CA PHE A 62 -2.36 1.07 -1.48
C PHE A 62 -1.13 0.18 -1.27
N GLY A 63 0.08 0.70 -1.44
CA GLY A 63 1.33 -0.01 -1.17
C GLY A 63 1.45 -0.46 0.29
N LEU A 64 1.07 0.42 1.23
CA LEU A 64 1.04 0.13 2.66
C LEU A 64 0.01 -0.95 3.01
N VAL A 65 -1.20 -0.83 2.47
CA VAL A 65 -2.29 -1.80 2.67
C VAL A 65 -1.90 -3.15 2.08
N ALA A 66 -1.44 -3.21 0.83
CA ALA A 66 -0.95 -4.45 0.22
C ALA A 66 0.14 -5.09 1.10
N TYR A 67 1.09 -4.32 1.63
CA TYR A 67 2.11 -4.86 2.52
C TYR A 67 1.51 -5.57 3.76
N PHE A 68 0.64 -4.90 4.52
CA PHE A 68 0.01 -5.47 5.71
C PHE A 68 -0.92 -6.65 5.40
N LEU A 69 -1.62 -6.61 4.26
CA LEU A 69 -2.53 -7.67 3.85
C LEU A 69 -1.78 -8.92 3.35
N PHE A 70 -0.58 -8.79 2.78
CA PHE A 70 0.08 -9.87 2.04
C PHE A 70 1.36 -10.43 2.69
N ILE A 71 1.99 -9.74 3.66
CA ILE A 71 3.24 -10.22 4.30
C ILE A 71 3.10 -10.44 5.83
N PRO A 72 2.31 -11.41 6.32
CA PRO A 72 2.42 -11.89 7.71
C PRO A 72 3.65 -12.79 7.97
N SER A 73 4.57 -12.92 7.01
CA SER A 73 5.56 -14.01 6.99
C SER A 73 6.96 -13.65 7.50
N ILE A 74 7.23 -12.39 7.82
CA ILE A 74 8.59 -11.93 8.13
C ILE A 74 8.60 -11.25 9.49
N SER A 75 8.48 -12.03 10.56
CA SER A 75 8.70 -11.56 11.93
C SER A 75 10.19 -11.27 12.21
N ASN A 76 11.11 -11.73 11.35
CA ASN A 76 12.55 -11.70 11.64
C ASN A 76 13.34 -10.56 10.96
N ASP A 77 12.77 -9.86 9.96
CA ASP A 77 13.48 -8.81 9.19
C ASP A 77 12.80 -7.43 9.22
N ALA A 78 12.03 -7.11 10.27
CA ALA A 78 11.38 -5.80 10.43
C ALA A 78 12.36 -4.61 10.41
N HIS A 79 13.62 -4.84 10.77
CA HIS A 79 14.70 -3.85 10.75
C HIS A 79 15.24 -3.56 9.32
N ILE A 80 15.02 -4.47 8.36
CA ILE A 80 15.34 -4.27 6.93
C ILE A 80 14.21 -3.48 6.26
N PHE A 81 12.96 -3.68 6.70
CA PHE A 81 11.78 -2.92 6.27
C PHE A 81 11.91 -1.41 6.52
N ALA A 82 12.31 -1.01 7.73
CA ALA A 82 12.54 0.40 8.07
C ALA A 82 13.64 1.09 7.23
N ARG A 83 14.63 0.33 6.73
CA ARG A 83 15.73 0.87 5.92
C ARG A 83 15.37 1.06 4.44
N VAL A 84 14.55 0.17 3.89
CA VAL A 84 14.30 0.12 2.44
C VAL A 84 13.00 0.82 2.04
N HIS A 85 11.95 0.67 2.86
CA HIS A 85 10.60 1.09 2.48
C HIS A 85 10.20 2.45 3.08
N SER A 86 10.94 2.98 4.06
CA SER A 86 10.76 4.35 4.56
C SER A 86 10.99 5.40 3.46
N ALA A 87 11.96 5.20 2.59
CA ALA A 87 12.19 6.09 1.44
C ALA A 87 11.16 5.94 0.31
N GLN A 88 10.49 4.79 0.21
CA GLN A 88 9.68 4.43 -0.97
C GLN A 88 8.17 4.44 -0.73
N LEU A 89 7.72 4.31 0.53
CA LEU A 89 6.30 4.37 0.91
C LEU A 89 6.02 5.59 1.79
N VAL A 90 6.86 5.79 2.80
CA VAL A 90 6.64 6.84 3.80
C VAL A 90 6.99 8.21 3.23
N HIS A 91 8.06 8.32 2.44
CA HIS A 91 8.43 9.60 1.85
C HIS A 91 7.40 10.10 0.80
N PRO A 92 6.95 9.30 -0.19
CA PRO A 92 5.86 9.72 -1.08
C PRO A 92 4.54 10.02 -0.35
N LEU A 93 4.24 9.31 0.74
CA LEU A 93 3.12 9.63 1.63
C LEU A 93 3.29 11.01 2.29
N THR A 94 4.47 11.31 2.83
CA THR A 94 4.76 12.65 3.39
C THR A 94 4.73 13.74 2.31
N THR A 95 5.22 13.46 1.10
CA THR A 95 5.15 14.37 -0.06
C THR A 95 3.70 14.66 -0.43
N ALA A 96 2.85 13.62 -0.48
CA ALA A 96 1.42 13.76 -0.74
C ALA A 96 0.74 14.67 0.28
N MET A 97 1.09 14.51 1.56
CA MET A 97 0.56 15.36 2.64
C MET A 97 1.04 16.81 2.54
N VAL A 98 2.33 17.05 2.26
CA VAL A 98 2.86 18.41 2.09
C VAL A 98 2.18 19.13 0.92
N LEU A 99 2.01 18.45 -0.22
CA LEU A 99 1.32 19.01 -1.39
C LEU A 99 -0.19 19.21 -1.14
N GLY A 100 -0.85 18.25 -0.50
CA GLY A 100 -2.27 18.31 -0.17
C GLY A 100 -2.59 19.44 0.82
N LEU A 101 -1.72 19.67 1.80
CA LEU A 101 -1.87 20.79 2.74
C LEU A 101 -1.62 22.15 2.08
N LEU A 102 -0.66 22.25 1.15
CA LEU A 102 -0.49 23.47 0.36
C LEU A 102 -1.76 23.76 -0.45
N ALA A 103 -2.30 22.74 -1.12
CA ALA A 103 -3.55 22.87 -1.88
C ALA A 103 -4.70 23.34 -0.98
N LEU A 104 -4.83 22.73 0.22
CA LEU A 104 -5.83 23.11 1.21
C LEU A 104 -5.67 24.56 1.65
N PHE A 105 -4.48 25.02 2.02
CA PHE A 105 -4.29 26.39 2.52
C PHE A 105 -4.38 27.45 1.43
N VAL A 106 -3.97 27.14 0.20
CA VAL A 106 -4.21 28.03 -0.95
C VAL A 106 -5.71 28.15 -1.24
N TYR A 107 -6.44 27.04 -1.13
CA TYR A 107 -7.88 27.03 -1.31
C TYR A 107 -8.61 27.79 -0.20
N THR A 108 -8.26 27.57 1.06
CA THR A 108 -8.89 28.26 2.21
C THR A 108 -8.38 29.69 2.44
N GLY A 109 -7.29 30.09 1.78
CA GLY A 109 -6.66 31.41 1.99
C GLY A 109 -6.05 31.58 3.39
N SER A 110 -5.83 30.50 4.14
CA SER A 110 -5.39 30.56 5.54
C SER A 110 -3.94 31.01 5.65
N ILE A 111 -3.70 32.29 6.01
CA ILE A 111 -2.35 32.81 6.29
C ILE A 111 -1.66 32.03 7.43
N PRO A 112 -2.33 31.74 8.57
CA PRO A 112 -1.73 30.90 9.62
C PRO A 112 -1.42 29.49 9.12
N GLY A 113 -2.27 28.91 8.26
CA GLY A 113 -2.03 27.62 7.61
C GLY A 113 -0.79 27.65 6.71
N LEU A 114 -0.61 28.70 5.90
CA LEU A 114 0.57 28.89 5.06
C LEU A 114 1.86 29.05 5.87
N VAL A 115 1.81 29.78 6.99
CA VAL A 115 2.96 29.91 7.92
C VAL A 115 3.33 28.55 8.52
N ALA A 116 2.33 27.79 8.98
CA ALA A 116 2.54 26.43 9.48
C ALA A 116 3.09 25.50 8.38
N TRP A 117 2.63 25.67 7.15
CA TRP A 117 3.11 24.92 6.00
C TRP A 117 4.57 25.17 5.66
N PHE A 118 5.07 26.41 5.74
CA PHE A 118 6.50 26.68 5.57
C PHE A 118 7.35 25.99 6.65
N GLY A 119 6.85 25.91 7.88
CA GLY A 119 7.47 25.12 8.95
C GLY A 119 7.52 23.63 8.60
N LEU A 120 6.41 23.07 8.11
CA LEU A 120 6.34 21.68 7.63
C LEU A 120 7.32 21.44 6.47
N LEU A 121 7.39 22.36 5.51
CA LEU A 121 8.29 22.27 4.35
C LEU A 121 9.76 22.25 4.78
N ALA A 122 10.14 23.03 5.79
CA ALA A 122 11.50 23.04 6.32
C ALA A 122 11.87 21.68 6.96
N VAL A 123 10.98 21.11 7.79
CA VAL A 123 11.19 19.78 8.40
C VAL A 123 11.26 18.69 7.33
N TYR A 124 10.36 18.72 6.35
CA TYR A 124 10.35 17.78 5.23
C TYR A 124 11.62 17.89 4.36
N SER A 125 12.07 19.11 4.08
CA SER A 125 13.31 19.35 3.31
C SER A 125 14.53 18.82 4.06
N PHE A 126 14.57 19.01 5.38
CA PHE A 126 15.63 18.47 6.23
C PHE A 126 15.63 16.94 6.27
N GLN A 127 14.46 16.31 6.44
CA GLN A 127 14.30 14.86 6.36
C GLN A 127 14.77 14.31 5.02
N THR A 128 14.39 14.96 3.93
CA THR A 128 14.78 14.58 2.55
C THR A 128 16.29 14.68 2.36
N ALA A 129 16.93 15.76 2.83
CA ALA A 129 18.38 15.94 2.74
C ALA A 129 19.15 14.86 3.51
N LEU A 130 18.70 14.49 4.71
CA LEU A 130 19.30 13.39 5.49
C LEU A 130 19.16 12.06 4.76
N MET A 131 17.99 11.76 4.20
CA MET A 131 17.73 10.53 3.44
C MET A 131 18.63 10.44 2.19
N VAL A 132 18.73 11.52 1.41
CA VAL A 132 19.60 11.58 0.24
C VAL A 132 21.08 11.41 0.63
N SER A 133 21.52 12.07 1.71
CA SER A 133 22.90 11.93 2.20
C SER A 133 23.25 10.51 2.63
N ARG A 134 22.26 9.76 3.13
CA ARG A 134 22.41 8.35 3.50
C ARG A 134 22.50 7.46 2.26
N ILE A 135 21.55 7.60 1.33
CA ILE A 135 21.53 6.82 0.08
C ILE A 135 22.86 6.98 -0.66
N ARG A 136 23.39 8.21 -0.73
CA ARG A 136 24.70 8.48 -1.35
C ARG A 136 25.84 7.73 -0.65
N ARG A 137 25.86 7.70 0.70
CA ARG A 137 26.87 6.97 1.50
C ARG A 137 26.79 5.45 1.30
N GLU A 138 25.57 4.90 1.22
CA GLU A 138 25.36 3.47 1.00
C GLU A 138 25.78 3.06 -0.42
N LEU A 139 25.47 3.87 -1.44
CA LEU A 139 25.92 3.67 -2.83
C LEU A 139 27.44 3.71 -2.95
N SER A 140 28.11 4.68 -2.31
CA SER A 140 29.57 4.76 -2.30
C SER A 140 30.20 3.56 -1.60
N SER A 141 29.63 3.11 -0.47
CA SER A 141 30.13 1.92 0.24
C SER A 141 29.96 0.60 -0.52
N SER A 142 29.04 0.57 -1.49
CA SER A 142 28.73 -0.62 -2.29
C SER A 142 29.51 -0.68 -3.62
N GLY A 143 30.43 0.26 -3.87
CA GLY A 143 31.17 0.36 -5.14
C GLY A 143 30.29 0.75 -6.34
N LEU A 144 29.06 1.19 -6.10
CA LEU A 144 28.06 1.58 -7.12
C LEU A 144 28.16 3.07 -7.45
N GLU A 145 29.39 3.58 -7.62
CA GLU A 145 29.61 4.96 -8.08
C GLU A 145 29.32 5.05 -9.59
N GLY A 146 28.03 5.02 -9.94
CA GLY A 146 27.57 5.43 -11.26
C GLY A 146 27.80 6.94 -11.47
N PRO A 147 27.86 7.42 -12.73
CA PRO A 147 28.16 8.82 -13.02
C PRO A 147 27.10 9.69 -12.35
N ALA A 148 27.57 10.56 -11.45
CA ALA A 148 26.83 11.46 -10.57
C ALA A 148 25.30 11.42 -10.81
N SER A 149 24.57 10.58 -10.06
CA SER A 149 23.14 10.81 -9.92
C SER A 149 23.01 12.19 -9.29
N SER A 150 22.66 13.20 -10.10
CA SER A 150 22.55 14.57 -9.63
C SER A 150 21.55 14.61 -8.47
N LEU A 151 21.75 15.54 -7.52
CA LEU A 151 20.83 15.73 -6.40
C LEU A 151 19.37 15.85 -6.89
N LEU A 152 19.20 16.54 -8.02
CA LEU A 152 17.93 16.67 -8.72
C LEU A 152 17.34 15.32 -9.14
N PHE A 153 18.14 14.40 -9.66
CA PHE A 153 17.68 13.07 -10.07
C PHE A 153 17.18 12.22 -8.90
N LEU A 154 17.88 12.24 -7.76
CA LEU A 154 17.45 11.56 -6.54
C LEU A 154 16.15 12.16 -6.00
N LEU A 155 16.02 13.49 -6.03
CA LEU A 155 14.81 14.20 -5.62
C LEU A 155 13.62 13.92 -6.56
N LEU A 156 13.82 13.91 -7.87
CA LEU A 156 12.75 13.60 -8.83
C LEU A 156 12.26 12.16 -8.72
N ASN A 157 13.15 11.20 -8.46
CA ASN A 157 12.76 9.79 -8.25
C ASN A 157 11.93 9.61 -6.98
N LEU A 158 12.25 10.41 -5.96
CA LEU A 158 11.57 10.44 -4.68
C LEU A 158 10.20 11.15 -4.75
N ILE A 159 10.06 12.19 -5.59
CA ILE A 159 8.85 13.04 -5.71
C ILE A 159 7.89 12.53 -6.79
N LEU A 160 8.39 12.20 -7.98
CA LEU A 160 7.58 11.83 -9.16
C LEU A 160 7.31 10.32 -9.27
N GLY A 161 7.93 9.53 -8.39
CA GLY A 161 7.89 8.08 -8.44
C GLY A 161 8.82 7.50 -9.50
N GLY A 162 9.31 6.28 -9.24
CA GLY A 162 10.32 5.63 -10.07
C GLY A 162 9.92 5.44 -11.53
N GLU A 163 8.63 5.33 -11.86
CA GLU A 163 8.17 5.11 -13.23
C GLU A 163 8.45 6.31 -14.16
N LEU A 164 8.10 7.54 -13.77
CA LEU A 164 8.33 8.73 -14.58
C LEU A 164 9.83 8.97 -14.83
N VAL A 165 10.66 8.74 -13.81
CA VAL A 165 12.11 8.86 -13.92
C VAL A 165 12.72 7.76 -14.79
N THR A 166 12.19 6.54 -14.74
CA THR A 166 12.64 5.47 -15.66
C THR A 166 12.29 5.76 -17.11
N ILE A 167 11.09 6.29 -17.38
CA ILE A 167 10.66 6.67 -18.72
C ILE A 167 11.56 7.77 -19.26
N ALA A 168 11.82 8.82 -18.46
CA ALA A 168 12.69 9.93 -18.84
C ALA A 168 14.14 9.47 -19.12
N ALA A 169 14.61 8.43 -18.45
CA ALA A 169 15.91 7.81 -18.69
C ALA A 169 15.92 6.79 -19.85
N GLY A 170 14.81 6.65 -20.58
CA GLY A 170 14.68 5.78 -21.74
C GLY A 170 14.48 4.30 -21.43
N ALA A 171 14.18 3.94 -20.17
CA ALA A 171 13.71 2.61 -19.83
C ALA A 171 12.20 2.51 -20.10
N LYS A 172 11.76 1.33 -20.54
CA LYS A 172 10.37 1.09 -20.94
C LYS A 172 9.59 0.49 -19.76
N PRO A 173 8.54 1.15 -19.24
CA PRO A 173 7.66 0.52 -18.25
C PRO A 173 6.97 -0.68 -18.90
N LEU A 174 6.99 -1.81 -18.22
CA LEU A 174 6.35 -3.03 -18.67
C LEU A 174 5.27 -3.42 -17.68
N PRO A 175 3.98 -3.31 -18.05
CA PRO A 175 2.93 -3.83 -17.21
C PRO A 175 2.99 -5.37 -17.16
N PRO A 176 2.71 -5.99 -16.01
CA PRO A 176 2.85 -7.44 -15.82
C PRO A 176 2.09 -8.30 -16.83
N TRP A 177 0.90 -7.88 -17.28
CA TRP A 177 0.12 -8.63 -18.28
C TRP A 177 0.74 -8.65 -19.69
N ARG A 178 1.81 -7.88 -19.94
CA ARG A 178 2.59 -7.92 -21.18
C ARG A 178 3.91 -8.68 -21.03
N LEU A 179 4.16 -9.36 -19.91
CA LEU A 179 5.40 -10.09 -19.67
C LEU A 179 5.70 -11.11 -20.77
N ASN A 180 4.67 -11.81 -21.25
CA ASN A 180 4.79 -12.83 -22.30
C ASN A 180 5.02 -12.25 -23.71
N SER A 181 4.95 -10.93 -23.90
CA SER A 181 5.32 -10.31 -25.18
C SER A 181 6.83 -10.06 -25.31
N LEU A 182 7.61 -10.32 -24.26
CA LEU A 182 9.05 -10.16 -24.30
C LEU A 182 9.71 -11.33 -25.06
N PRO A 183 10.83 -11.09 -25.76
CA PRO A 183 11.63 -12.14 -26.37
C PRO A 183 12.07 -13.20 -25.33
N PRO A 184 12.01 -14.51 -25.62
CA PRO A 184 12.36 -15.56 -24.66
C PRO A 184 13.80 -15.49 -24.15
N ASP A 185 14.71 -14.92 -24.92
CA ASP A 185 16.10 -14.69 -24.57
C ASP A 185 16.32 -13.45 -23.70
N THR A 186 15.27 -12.72 -23.28
CA THR A 186 15.40 -11.54 -22.42
C THR A 186 16.19 -11.87 -21.15
N TRP A 187 17.18 -11.05 -20.82
CA TRP A 187 17.91 -11.19 -19.56
C TRP A 187 17.06 -10.66 -18.40
N VAL A 188 16.67 -11.54 -17.49
CA VAL A 188 15.81 -11.18 -16.35
C VAL A 188 16.69 -10.93 -15.11
N VAL A 189 16.79 -9.66 -14.72
CA VAL A 189 17.58 -9.19 -13.58
C VAL A 189 16.66 -8.99 -12.39
N ASP A 190 16.86 -9.78 -11.34
CA ASP A 190 16.11 -9.69 -10.10
C ASP A 190 16.99 -9.13 -8.98
N ILE A 191 16.69 -7.89 -8.57
CA ILE A 191 17.51 -7.18 -7.57
C ILE A 191 17.05 -7.40 -6.12
N ARG A 192 16.10 -8.32 -5.89
CA ARG A 192 15.59 -8.62 -4.55
C ARG A 192 16.67 -9.27 -3.68
N THR A 193 16.48 -9.20 -2.38
CA THR A 193 17.34 -9.92 -1.43
C THR A 193 17.27 -11.43 -1.66
N LYS A 194 18.29 -12.17 -1.24
CA LYS A 194 18.31 -13.65 -1.37
C LYS A 194 17.07 -14.32 -0.76
N PRO A 195 16.55 -13.92 0.43
CA PRO A 195 15.32 -14.48 0.99
C PRO A 195 14.08 -14.20 0.12
N GLU A 196 13.91 -12.97 -0.36
CA GLU A 196 12.81 -12.60 -1.25
C GLU A 196 12.86 -13.39 -2.58
N PHE A 197 14.05 -13.57 -3.14
CA PHE A 197 14.26 -14.32 -4.38
C PHE A 197 13.97 -15.81 -4.20
N LYS A 198 14.40 -16.41 -3.08
CA LYS A 198 14.10 -17.80 -2.73
C LYS A 198 12.62 -18.06 -2.47
N TRP A 199 11.87 -17.05 -2.02
CA TRP A 199 10.45 -17.20 -1.72
C TRP A 199 9.61 -17.53 -2.97
N ASN A 200 9.83 -16.77 -4.05
CA ASN A 200 9.29 -17.01 -5.38
C ASN A 200 10.04 -16.14 -6.40
N ARG A 201 10.28 -16.62 -7.62
CA ARG A 201 11.02 -15.92 -8.67
C ARG A 201 10.56 -16.34 -10.06
N MET A 202 10.85 -15.53 -11.08
CA MET A 202 10.72 -15.98 -12.46
C MET A 202 11.79 -17.05 -12.77
N GLU A 203 11.49 -18.01 -13.63
CA GLU A 203 12.39 -19.13 -13.98
C GLU A 203 13.73 -18.65 -14.53
N ALA A 204 13.71 -17.71 -15.48
CA ALA A 204 14.90 -17.14 -16.10
C ALA A 204 15.57 -16.03 -15.27
N ALA A 205 15.07 -15.72 -14.06
CA ALA A 205 15.62 -14.63 -13.25
C ALA A 205 16.98 -14.98 -12.67
N GLU A 206 17.94 -14.09 -12.90
CA GLU A 206 19.24 -14.07 -12.23
C GLU A 206 19.18 -13.08 -11.05
N ASN A 207 19.58 -13.53 -9.86
CA ASN A 207 19.51 -12.70 -8.67
C ASN A 207 20.79 -11.91 -8.42
N TYR A 208 20.64 -10.59 -8.34
CA TYR A 208 21.69 -9.65 -7.97
C TYR A 208 21.21 -8.85 -6.76
N PRO A 209 21.35 -9.38 -5.53
CA PRO A 209 20.82 -8.74 -4.33
C PRO A 209 21.34 -7.31 -4.21
N TRP A 210 20.44 -6.32 -4.21
CA TRP A 210 20.82 -4.90 -4.21
C TRP A 210 21.71 -4.46 -5.37
N GLY A 211 21.73 -5.22 -6.46
CA GLY A 211 22.61 -5.03 -7.61
C GLY A 211 24.06 -5.45 -7.38
N ALA A 212 24.38 -6.14 -6.28
CA ALA A 212 25.71 -6.68 -6.05
C ALA A 212 26.09 -7.64 -7.20
N GLY A 213 27.22 -7.38 -7.86
CA GLY A 213 27.71 -8.17 -9.00
C GLY A 213 27.03 -7.85 -10.34
N LEU A 214 26.07 -6.92 -10.38
CA LEU A 214 25.28 -6.64 -11.59
C LEU A 214 26.11 -5.89 -12.65
N MET A 215 27.01 -5.00 -12.23
CA MET A 215 27.88 -4.25 -13.13
C MET A 215 28.86 -5.17 -13.86
N GLU A 216 29.49 -6.08 -13.13
CA GLU A 216 30.41 -7.10 -13.66
C GLU A 216 29.67 -8.05 -14.61
N ALA A 217 28.48 -8.51 -14.21
CA ALA A 217 27.64 -9.33 -15.08
C ALA A 217 27.20 -8.56 -16.33
N ALA A 218 26.88 -7.26 -16.22
CA ALA A 218 26.46 -6.43 -17.33
C ALA A 218 27.60 -6.18 -18.34
N ALA A 219 28.86 -6.23 -17.92
CA ALA A 219 30.02 -6.02 -18.79
C ALA A 219 30.19 -7.12 -19.84
N SER A 220 29.91 -8.38 -19.49
CA SER A 220 30.05 -9.54 -20.38
C SER A 220 28.83 -9.83 -21.25
N ARG A 221 27.76 -9.03 -21.14
CA ARG A 221 26.48 -9.28 -21.82
C ARG A 221 26.31 -8.43 -23.09
N PRO A 222 25.69 -8.97 -24.16
CA PRO A 222 25.39 -8.21 -25.38
C PRO A 222 24.45 -7.03 -25.10
N LYS A 223 24.83 -5.82 -25.53
CA LYS A 223 24.07 -4.58 -25.24
C LYS A 223 22.78 -4.46 -26.05
N ASN A 224 22.66 -5.19 -27.15
CA ASN A 224 21.44 -5.29 -27.95
C ASN A 224 20.40 -6.24 -27.35
N ARG A 225 20.79 -7.09 -26.40
CA ARG A 225 19.89 -8.04 -25.74
C ARG A 225 18.89 -7.31 -24.86
N PRO A 226 17.58 -7.61 -24.96
CA PRO A 226 16.58 -7.05 -24.05
C PRO A 226 16.87 -7.42 -22.60
N VAL A 227 16.68 -6.45 -21.70
CA VAL A 227 16.83 -6.65 -20.25
C VAL A 227 15.52 -6.33 -19.56
N LEU A 228 15.03 -7.23 -18.72
CA LEU A 228 13.93 -6.99 -17.80
C LEU A 228 14.48 -6.88 -16.38
N VAL A 229 14.33 -5.73 -15.75
CA VAL A 229 14.70 -5.56 -14.34
C VAL A 229 13.45 -5.60 -13.48
N THR A 230 13.49 -6.42 -12.44
CA THR A 230 12.39 -6.56 -11.48
C THR A 230 12.88 -6.49 -10.04
N CYS A 231 11.97 -6.10 -9.15
CA CYS A 231 12.13 -6.27 -7.73
C CYS A 231 10.81 -6.76 -7.11
N LEU A 232 10.63 -6.65 -5.79
CA LEU A 232 9.39 -7.11 -5.17
C LEU A 232 8.18 -6.30 -5.67
N SER A 233 8.21 -4.98 -5.51
CA SER A 233 7.07 -4.08 -5.76
C SER A 233 7.23 -3.15 -6.97
N GLY A 234 8.35 -3.25 -7.70
CA GLY A 234 8.66 -2.41 -8.86
C GLY A 234 9.37 -1.09 -8.54
N HIS A 235 9.59 -0.79 -7.25
CA HIS A 235 10.17 0.50 -6.81
C HIS A 235 11.70 0.53 -6.69
N ARG A 236 12.37 -0.63 -6.53
CA ARG A 236 13.84 -0.70 -6.48
C ARG A 236 14.47 -0.82 -7.87
N SER A 237 13.78 -1.48 -8.80
CA SER A 237 14.27 -1.76 -10.15
C SER A 237 14.60 -0.53 -11.01
N PRO A 238 13.91 0.62 -10.87
CA PRO A 238 14.24 1.87 -11.56
C PRO A 238 15.72 2.26 -11.60
N ALA A 239 16.39 2.30 -10.45
CA ALA A 239 17.79 2.73 -10.38
C ALA A 239 18.70 1.86 -11.27
N PHE A 240 18.44 0.55 -11.29
CA PHE A 240 19.21 -0.42 -12.05
C PHE A 240 18.83 -0.46 -13.52
N THR A 241 17.57 -0.18 -13.88
CA THR A 241 17.21 0.01 -15.30
C THR A 241 17.95 1.17 -15.93
N ILE A 242 18.12 2.25 -15.18
CA ILE A 242 18.80 3.47 -15.64
C ILE A 242 20.30 3.22 -15.73
N MET A 243 20.87 2.53 -14.74
CA MET A 243 22.26 2.08 -14.80
C MET A 243 22.52 1.24 -16.05
N LEU A 244 21.68 0.24 -16.35
CA LEU A 244 21.85 -0.59 -17.54
C LEU A 244 21.70 0.20 -18.85
N ARG A 245 20.76 1.15 -18.91
CA ARG A 245 20.66 2.09 -20.06
C ARG A 245 21.95 2.88 -20.26
N ARG A 246 22.55 3.39 -19.18
CA ARG A 246 23.83 4.13 -19.22
C ARG A 246 25.02 3.23 -19.59
N LEU A 247 24.96 1.95 -19.25
CA LEU A 247 25.94 0.94 -19.68
C LEU A 247 25.76 0.49 -21.15
N GLY A 248 24.90 1.16 -21.91
CA GLY A 248 24.73 0.98 -23.36
C GLY A 248 23.65 -0.01 -23.77
N PHE A 249 22.88 -0.59 -22.84
CA PHE A 249 21.81 -1.51 -23.22
C PHE A 249 20.70 -0.80 -23.98
N THR A 250 20.38 -1.25 -25.20
CA THR A 250 19.45 -0.55 -26.11
C THR A 250 17.99 -0.73 -25.71
N THR A 251 17.66 -1.83 -25.05
CA THR A 251 16.29 -2.15 -24.63
C THR A 251 16.28 -2.63 -23.18
N VAL A 252 15.81 -1.77 -22.27
CA VAL A 252 15.70 -2.07 -20.84
C VAL A 252 14.26 -1.83 -20.39
N TYR A 253 13.64 -2.86 -19.83
CA TYR A 253 12.30 -2.86 -19.29
C TYR A 253 12.33 -2.81 -17.75
N ASN A 254 11.45 -1.99 -17.17
CA ASN A 254 11.14 -2.03 -15.74
C ASN A 254 9.82 -2.80 -15.55
N LEU A 255 9.80 -3.87 -14.74
CA LEU A 255 8.53 -4.53 -14.43
C LEU A 255 7.70 -3.66 -13.48
N ASN A 256 6.63 -3.04 -14.00
CA ASN A 256 5.72 -2.22 -13.20
C ASN A 256 5.07 -3.10 -12.12
N TRP A 257 4.89 -2.55 -10.92
CA TRP A 257 4.37 -3.27 -9.75
C TRP A 257 5.24 -4.45 -9.26
N GLY A 258 6.38 -4.68 -9.91
CA GLY A 258 7.32 -5.75 -9.60
C GLY A 258 6.74 -7.14 -9.72
N ILE A 259 7.48 -8.12 -9.21
CA ILE A 259 7.05 -9.53 -9.24
C ILE A 259 5.89 -9.81 -8.27
N LEU A 260 5.62 -8.92 -7.31
CA LEU A 260 4.52 -9.09 -6.37
C LEU A 260 3.16 -9.12 -7.08
N TYR A 261 3.00 -8.34 -8.16
CA TYR A 261 1.81 -8.45 -9.01
C TYR A 261 1.65 -9.86 -9.56
N LEU A 262 2.72 -10.45 -10.10
CA LEU A 262 2.71 -11.81 -10.64
C LEU A 262 2.42 -12.85 -9.54
N ILE A 263 2.91 -12.63 -8.32
CA ILE A 263 2.71 -13.53 -7.19
C ILE A 263 1.27 -13.45 -6.64
N LEU A 264 0.67 -12.27 -6.64
CA LEU A 264 -0.61 -11.99 -5.98
C LEU A 264 -1.81 -11.96 -6.95
N LEU A 265 -1.66 -11.29 -8.08
CA LEU A 265 -2.76 -10.85 -8.95
C LEU A 265 -2.83 -11.67 -10.23
N GLU A 266 -1.70 -11.99 -10.86
CA GLU A 266 -1.69 -12.98 -11.93
C GLU A 266 -1.75 -14.36 -11.28
N LYS A 267 -2.93 -14.99 -11.29
CA LYS A 267 -3.11 -16.39 -10.85
C LYS A 267 -2.02 -17.20 -11.52
N GLY A 268 -0.98 -17.58 -10.77
CA GLY A 268 0.25 -18.24 -11.26
C GLY A 268 0.02 -18.81 -12.63
N SER A 269 0.17 -17.94 -13.64
CA SER A 269 -0.25 -18.33 -14.98
C SER A 269 0.55 -19.57 -15.23
N LYS A 270 -0.08 -20.59 -15.81
CA LYS A 270 0.69 -21.67 -16.42
C LYS A 270 1.48 -21.09 -17.61
N SER A 271 2.18 -19.95 -17.46
CA SER A 271 3.21 -19.52 -18.38
C SER A 271 4.38 -20.46 -18.15
N SER A 272 4.27 -21.65 -18.73
CA SER A 272 5.42 -22.44 -19.10
C SER A 272 6.31 -21.54 -19.98
N GLY A 273 7.48 -21.17 -19.48
CA GLY A 273 8.39 -20.27 -20.17
C GLY A 273 9.34 -19.53 -19.23
N PRO A 274 10.27 -18.74 -19.78
CA PRO A 274 11.33 -18.07 -19.01
C PRO A 274 10.80 -17.07 -17.98
N PHE A 275 9.60 -16.51 -18.20
CA PHE A 275 8.98 -15.55 -17.28
C PHE A 275 7.96 -16.17 -16.32
N GLY A 276 7.77 -17.49 -16.38
CA GLY A 276 6.94 -18.23 -15.43
C GLY A 276 7.51 -18.16 -14.02
N LEU A 277 6.64 -18.24 -13.01
CA LEU A 277 7.09 -18.29 -11.61
C LEU A 277 7.52 -19.72 -11.24
N THR A 278 8.75 -19.87 -10.74
CA THR A 278 9.30 -21.10 -10.15
C THR A 278 8.38 -21.76 -9.13
N ARG A 279 7.69 -20.93 -8.35
CA ARG A 279 6.57 -21.36 -7.56
C ARG A 279 5.33 -20.76 -8.19
N SER A 280 4.69 -21.52 -9.08
CA SER A 280 3.31 -21.23 -9.46
C SER A 280 2.50 -21.10 -8.17
N GLN A 281 1.52 -20.20 -8.14
CA GLN A 281 0.49 -20.38 -7.14
C GLN A 281 -0.01 -21.81 -7.33
N ARG A 282 0.27 -22.65 -6.32
CA ARG A 282 -0.32 -23.97 -6.09
C ARG A 282 -1.63 -24.03 -6.84
N GLU A 283 -1.83 -25.06 -7.66
CA GLU A 283 -3.11 -25.40 -8.29
C GLU A 283 -4.20 -24.70 -7.54
N SER A 284 -4.78 -23.67 -8.16
CA SER A 284 -5.88 -22.98 -7.52
C SER A 284 -6.97 -24.03 -7.43
N ASN A 285 -7.02 -24.78 -6.33
CA ASN A 285 -8.11 -25.67 -5.94
C ASN A 285 -9.29 -24.73 -5.75
N MET A 286 -9.92 -24.29 -6.83
CA MET A 286 -11.14 -23.47 -6.92
C MET A 286 -11.19 -22.18 -6.04
N ARG A 287 -10.15 -21.86 -5.26
CA ARG A 287 -10.15 -20.92 -4.12
C ARG A 287 -9.83 -19.48 -4.49
N GLY A 288 -9.38 -19.20 -5.70
CA GLY A 288 -8.83 -17.88 -6.07
C GLY A 288 -9.67 -17.05 -7.05
N LYS A 289 -10.59 -17.66 -7.80
CA LYS A 289 -11.45 -16.91 -8.75
C LYS A 289 -12.63 -16.27 -8.01
N ASP A 290 -13.23 -17.01 -7.08
CA ASP A 290 -14.47 -16.62 -6.40
C ASP A 290 -14.32 -15.53 -5.34
N PHE A 291 -13.19 -15.47 -4.63
CA PHE A 291 -13.04 -14.57 -3.48
C PHE A 291 -12.43 -13.22 -3.85
N ARG A 292 -11.83 -13.08 -5.03
CA ARG A 292 -11.23 -11.81 -5.48
C ARG A 292 -12.28 -10.75 -5.75
N GLY A 293 -13.32 -11.09 -6.51
CA GLY A 293 -14.45 -10.19 -6.76
C GLY A 293 -15.13 -9.77 -5.47
N ILE A 294 -15.31 -10.70 -4.53
CA ILE A 294 -15.86 -10.41 -3.21
C ILE A 294 -14.95 -9.48 -2.41
N SER A 295 -13.63 -9.71 -2.47
CA SER A 295 -12.66 -8.89 -1.74
C SER A 295 -12.56 -7.47 -2.26
N ILE A 296 -12.48 -7.32 -3.59
CA ILE A 296 -12.54 -6.02 -4.24
C ILE A 296 -13.88 -5.35 -3.91
N GLY A 297 -14.99 -6.11 -3.97
CA GLY A 297 -16.32 -5.64 -3.64
C GLY A 297 -16.44 -5.01 -2.26
N TYR A 298 -16.09 -5.74 -1.18
CA TYR A 298 -16.20 -5.17 0.17
C TYR A 298 -15.20 -4.05 0.43
N ILE A 299 -13.98 -4.09 -0.15
CA ILE A 299 -12.99 -3.02 0.02
C ILE A 299 -13.49 -1.75 -0.67
N THR A 300 -13.92 -1.85 -1.93
CA THR A 300 -14.45 -0.71 -2.69
C THR A 300 -15.68 -0.15 -2.01
N ALA A 301 -16.61 -0.99 -1.55
CA ALA A 301 -17.80 -0.54 -0.84
C ALA A 301 -17.46 0.18 0.47
N ALA A 302 -16.51 -0.33 1.27
CA ALA A 302 -16.05 0.34 2.48
C ALA A 302 -15.36 1.68 2.17
N LEU A 303 -14.52 1.75 1.14
CA LEU A 303 -13.88 3.00 0.71
C LEU A 303 -14.91 4.03 0.23
N LEU A 304 -15.93 3.60 -0.50
CA LEU A 304 -17.01 4.48 -0.93
C LEU A 304 -17.78 5.05 0.27
N VAL A 305 -18.04 4.27 1.32
CA VAL A 305 -18.61 4.81 2.58
C VAL A 305 -17.69 5.86 3.20
N LEU A 306 -16.38 5.58 3.29
CA LEU A 306 -15.42 6.48 3.91
C LEU A 306 -15.31 7.83 3.18
N VAL A 307 -15.51 7.82 1.85
CA VAL A 307 -15.47 9.02 1.01
C VAL A 307 -16.83 9.71 0.94
N CYS A 308 -17.91 8.99 0.66
CA CYS A 308 -19.24 9.57 0.46
C CYS A 308 -19.79 10.22 1.73
N ALA A 309 -19.54 9.65 2.91
CA ALA A 309 -20.09 10.18 4.16
C ALA A 309 -19.64 11.62 4.49
N PRO A 310 -18.33 11.95 4.52
CA PRO A 310 -17.90 13.32 4.74
C PRO A 310 -18.19 14.23 3.54
N VAL A 311 -18.16 13.71 2.30
CA VAL A 311 -18.49 14.49 1.10
C VAL A 311 -19.95 14.91 1.11
N GLU A 312 -20.88 14.02 1.43
CA GLU A 312 -22.30 14.33 1.57
C GLU A 312 -22.52 15.45 2.59
N ARG A 313 -21.84 15.40 3.75
CA ARG A 313 -21.96 16.44 4.78
C ARG A 313 -21.28 17.76 4.42
N THR A 314 -20.33 17.73 3.50
CA THR A 314 -19.68 18.94 2.98
C THR A 314 -20.58 19.62 1.93
N ILE A 315 -21.28 18.84 1.10
CA ILE A 315 -22.18 19.35 0.06
C ILE A 315 -23.53 19.76 0.65
N TRP A 316 -24.07 18.94 1.57
CA TRP A 316 -25.34 19.17 2.26
C TRP A 316 -25.08 19.21 3.77
N PRO A 317 -24.80 20.40 4.33
CA PRO A 317 -24.48 20.58 5.74
C PRO A 317 -25.74 20.54 6.62
N GLU A 318 -26.50 19.45 6.55
CA GLU A 318 -27.60 19.18 7.46
C GLU A 318 -27.09 18.76 8.84
N GLU A 319 -27.66 19.31 9.89
CA GLU A 319 -27.31 18.96 11.27
C GLU A 319 -27.64 17.50 11.57
N VAL A 320 -26.61 16.74 11.96
CA VAL A 320 -26.78 15.37 12.45
C VAL A 320 -27.06 15.42 13.95
N PRO A 321 -28.17 14.83 14.46
CA PRO A 321 -28.48 14.85 15.88
C PRO A 321 -27.33 14.29 16.73
N LEU A 322 -26.99 14.96 17.84
CA LEU A 322 -25.89 14.54 18.72
C LEU A 322 -26.03 13.08 19.19
N VAL A 323 -27.24 12.64 19.51
CA VAL A 323 -27.52 11.25 19.90
C VAL A 323 -27.11 10.28 18.81
N GLN A 324 -27.39 10.60 17.55
CA GLN A 324 -26.99 9.78 16.40
C GLN A 324 -25.47 9.76 16.24
N GLN A 325 -24.79 10.89 16.39
CA GLN A 325 -23.33 10.96 16.33
C GLN A 325 -22.69 10.11 17.44
N ILE A 326 -23.20 10.22 18.68
CA ILE A 326 -22.73 9.41 19.81
C ILE A 326 -22.94 7.92 19.53
N LEU A 327 -24.12 7.51 19.06
CA LEU A 327 -24.40 6.12 18.70
C LEU A 327 -23.48 5.63 17.59
N GLY A 328 -23.29 6.42 16.53
CA GLY A 328 -22.37 6.12 15.44
C GLY A 328 -20.93 5.96 15.91
N ALA A 329 -20.45 6.86 16.76
CA ALA A 329 -19.11 6.79 17.35
C ALA A 329 -18.95 5.56 18.25
N VAL A 330 -19.92 5.26 19.12
CA VAL A 330 -19.89 4.08 20.00
C VAL A 330 -19.88 2.79 19.19
N ILE A 331 -20.73 2.67 18.18
CA ILE A 331 -20.78 1.50 17.30
C ILE A 331 -19.48 1.38 16.50
N GLY A 332 -18.99 2.49 15.95
CA GLY A 332 -17.79 2.56 15.13
C GLY A 332 -16.54 2.15 15.92
N LEU A 333 -16.32 2.78 17.07
CA LEU A 333 -15.20 2.49 17.98
C LEU A 333 -15.33 1.07 18.57
N GLY A 334 -16.54 0.63 18.91
CA GLY A 334 -16.80 -0.74 19.36
C GLY A 334 -16.42 -1.76 18.28
N GLY A 335 -16.74 -1.48 17.01
CA GLY A 335 -16.31 -2.27 15.86
C GLY A 335 -14.79 -2.33 15.73
N LEU A 336 -14.09 -1.19 15.85
CA LEU A 336 -12.62 -1.15 15.81
C LEU A 336 -11.97 -1.93 16.95
N LEU A 337 -12.50 -1.81 18.18
CA LEU A 337 -12.04 -2.57 19.34
C LEU A 337 -12.23 -4.08 19.13
N LEU A 338 -13.42 -4.50 18.68
CA LEU A 338 -13.70 -5.89 18.35
C LEU A 338 -12.76 -6.41 17.26
N GLY A 339 -12.47 -5.60 16.25
CA GLY A 339 -11.53 -5.92 15.18
C GLY A 339 -10.11 -6.11 15.70
N GLY A 340 -9.65 -5.22 16.58
CA GLY A 340 -8.35 -5.33 17.25
C GLY A 340 -8.22 -6.59 18.09
N VAL A 341 -9.20 -6.89 18.94
CA VAL A 341 -9.22 -8.11 19.77
C VAL A 341 -9.28 -9.37 18.88
N SER A 342 -10.08 -9.37 17.82
CA SER A 342 -10.19 -10.49 16.88
C SER A 342 -8.88 -10.73 16.12
N TYR A 343 -8.21 -9.65 15.70
CA TYR A 343 -6.91 -9.72 15.06
C TYR A 343 -5.83 -10.31 15.99
N LEU A 344 -5.78 -9.83 17.25
CA LEU A 344 -4.85 -10.34 18.25
C LEU A 344 -5.10 -11.82 18.57
N ALA A 345 -6.37 -12.24 18.64
CA ALA A 345 -6.74 -13.63 18.87
C ALA A 345 -6.35 -14.55 17.70
N LEU A 346 -6.45 -14.08 16.44
CA LEU A 346 -6.02 -14.85 15.27
C LEU A 346 -4.50 -14.89 15.11
N GLY A 347 -3.79 -13.81 15.44
CA GLY A 347 -2.34 -13.70 15.31
C GLY A 347 -1.83 -14.18 13.95
N ARG A 348 -0.96 -15.21 13.95
CA ARG A 348 -0.31 -15.77 12.73
C ARG A 348 -1.26 -16.52 11.79
N ASN A 349 -2.48 -16.81 12.25
CA ASN A 349 -3.53 -17.47 11.47
C ASN A 349 -4.36 -16.48 10.64
N PHE A 350 -4.29 -15.17 10.92
CA PHE A 350 -5.02 -14.15 10.16
C PHE A 350 -4.59 -14.13 8.70
N ARG A 351 -5.58 -14.18 7.81
CA ARG A 351 -5.44 -13.90 6.39
C ARG A 351 -6.64 -13.09 5.91
N VAL A 352 -6.35 -12.16 5.02
CA VAL A 352 -7.35 -11.30 4.38
C VAL A 352 -8.22 -12.09 3.40
N PHE A 353 -7.60 -13.07 2.74
CA PHE A 353 -8.26 -14.01 1.85
C PHE A 353 -8.74 -15.23 2.64
N ALA A 354 -9.99 -15.63 2.38
CA ALA A 354 -10.75 -16.69 3.05
C ALA A 354 -10.14 -18.11 2.97
N ALA A 355 -8.91 -18.27 2.49
CA ALA A 355 -8.26 -19.57 2.43
C ALA A 355 -7.54 -19.85 3.76
N PRO A 356 -7.93 -20.91 4.51
CA PRO A 356 -7.23 -21.27 5.74
C PRO A 356 -5.75 -21.58 5.47
N ARG A 357 -4.90 -21.21 6.42
CA ARG A 357 -3.46 -21.48 6.36
C ARG A 357 -3.25 -22.99 6.45
N ARG A 358 -2.50 -23.59 5.51
CA ARG A 358 -2.25 -25.05 5.50
C ARG A 358 -1.61 -25.61 6.79
N SER A 359 -0.96 -24.75 7.57
CA SER A 359 -0.33 -25.07 8.87
C SER A 359 -0.99 -24.29 10.03
N GLY A 360 -2.15 -23.68 9.77
CA GLY A 360 -2.86 -22.91 10.79
C GLY A 360 -3.57 -23.87 11.74
N THR A 361 -3.82 -23.40 12.94
CA THR A 361 -4.67 -24.08 13.91
C THR A 361 -6.02 -23.38 13.97
N LEU A 362 -7.08 -24.14 14.25
CA LEU A 362 -8.40 -23.56 14.46
C LEU A 362 -8.41 -22.79 15.79
N VAL A 363 -8.61 -21.47 15.73
CA VAL A 363 -8.70 -20.62 16.92
C VAL A 363 -10.15 -20.63 17.39
N THR A 364 -10.38 -21.09 18.62
CA THR A 364 -11.73 -21.22 19.21
C THR A 364 -11.86 -20.54 20.57
N THR A 365 -10.85 -19.75 20.97
CA THR A 365 -10.76 -19.09 22.28
C THR A 365 -11.06 -17.59 22.20
N GLY A 366 -11.38 -16.96 23.33
CA GLY A 366 -11.65 -15.52 23.38
C GLY A 366 -12.91 -15.15 22.61
N VAL A 367 -12.87 -14.11 21.78
CA VAL A 367 -14.03 -13.68 20.96
C VAL A 367 -14.51 -14.79 20.01
N TYR A 368 -13.59 -15.63 19.53
CA TYR A 368 -13.90 -16.78 18.69
C TYR A 368 -14.67 -17.90 19.42
N SER A 369 -14.72 -17.89 20.76
CA SER A 369 -15.52 -18.89 21.50
C SER A 369 -17.03 -18.73 21.32
N LYS A 370 -17.49 -17.54 20.89
CA LYS A 370 -18.92 -17.22 20.72
C LYS A 370 -19.31 -16.97 19.27
N VAL A 371 -18.43 -16.32 18.51
CA VAL A 371 -18.69 -15.89 17.12
C VAL A 371 -17.58 -16.38 16.22
N ARG A 372 -17.92 -16.97 15.07
CA ARG A 372 -16.94 -17.54 14.13
C ARG A 372 -16.38 -16.54 13.13
N HIS A 373 -17.09 -15.46 12.82
CA HIS A 373 -16.59 -14.35 12.00
C HIS A 373 -16.61 -12.97 12.70
N PRO A 374 -16.04 -12.83 13.92
CA PRO A 374 -16.15 -11.60 14.71
C PRO A 374 -15.45 -10.41 14.06
N MET A 375 -14.43 -10.68 13.25
CA MET A 375 -13.73 -9.66 12.49
C MET A 375 -14.57 -9.09 11.33
N TYR A 376 -15.48 -9.87 10.76
CA TYR A 376 -16.38 -9.38 9.73
C TYR A 376 -17.45 -8.49 10.37
N THR A 377 -18.00 -8.93 11.51
CA THR A 377 -18.88 -8.10 12.36
C THR A 377 -18.21 -6.79 12.75
N ALA A 378 -16.94 -6.83 13.16
CA ALA A 378 -16.15 -5.66 13.51
C ALA A 378 -16.05 -4.63 12.38
N VAL A 379 -15.73 -5.08 11.15
CA VAL A 379 -15.62 -4.16 9.99
C VAL A 379 -16.98 -3.60 9.60
N ILE A 380 -18.02 -4.44 9.57
CA ILE A 380 -19.39 -3.98 9.26
C ILE A 380 -19.85 -2.92 10.27
N ALA A 381 -19.60 -3.15 11.57
CA ALA A 381 -19.93 -2.21 12.64
C ALA A 381 -19.08 -0.93 12.55
N ALA A 382 -17.78 -1.04 12.30
CA ALA A 382 -16.90 0.12 12.16
C ALA A 382 -17.34 1.05 11.01
N ILE A 383 -17.60 0.47 9.83
CA ILE A 383 -18.03 1.24 8.65
C ILE A 383 -19.46 1.75 8.80
N GLY A 384 -20.36 0.96 9.41
CA GLY A 384 -21.74 1.39 9.67
C GLY A 384 -21.84 2.50 10.72
N GLY A 385 -21.06 2.38 11.80
CA GLY A 385 -20.94 3.43 12.82
C GLY A 385 -20.38 4.73 12.24
N TYR A 386 -19.40 4.65 11.34
CA TYR A 386 -18.89 5.81 10.61
C TYR A 386 -19.96 6.45 9.72
N ALA A 387 -20.69 5.67 8.93
CA ALA A 387 -21.80 6.20 8.12
C ALA A 387 -22.89 6.86 8.98
N LEU A 388 -23.23 6.23 10.12
CA LEU A 388 -24.22 6.73 11.07
C LEU A 388 -23.77 8.02 11.75
N TYR A 389 -22.48 8.12 12.12
CA TYR A 389 -21.88 9.32 12.70
C TYR A 389 -22.06 10.53 11.79
N PHE A 390 -21.83 10.37 10.49
CA PHE A 390 -22.05 11.41 9.49
C PHE A 390 -23.52 11.50 9.03
N GLY A 391 -24.41 10.62 9.47
CA GLY A 391 -25.80 10.55 9.01
C GLY A 391 -25.98 10.40 7.51
N SER A 392 -24.99 9.82 6.83
CA SER A 392 -24.94 9.79 5.37
C SER A 392 -25.90 8.77 4.79
N ILE A 393 -26.91 9.26 4.06
CA ILE A 393 -27.88 8.40 3.35
C ILE A 393 -27.23 7.83 2.09
N ILE A 394 -26.36 8.58 1.42
CA ILE A 394 -25.63 8.13 0.22
C ILE A 394 -24.71 6.95 0.55
N SER A 395 -24.18 6.90 1.78
CA SER A 395 -23.33 5.79 2.23
C SER A 395 -24.09 4.50 2.52
N LEU A 396 -25.40 4.57 2.73
CA LEU A 396 -26.23 3.40 3.08
C LEU A 396 -26.14 2.26 2.03
N PRO A 397 -26.35 2.48 0.72
CA PRO A 397 -26.24 1.41 -0.27
C PRO A 397 -24.84 0.80 -0.31
N PHE A 398 -23.78 1.59 -0.12
CA PHE A 398 -22.40 1.09 -0.07
C PHE A 398 -22.14 0.27 1.19
N TRP A 399 -22.66 0.69 2.35
CA TRP A 399 -22.58 -0.10 3.58
C TRP A 399 -23.36 -1.42 3.47
N LEU A 400 -24.55 -1.42 2.87
CA LEU A 400 -25.32 -2.63 2.59
C LEU A 400 -24.57 -3.56 1.63
N ALA A 401 -23.96 -3.02 0.57
CA ALA A 401 -23.13 -3.80 -0.34
C ALA A 401 -21.90 -4.40 0.38
N CYS A 402 -21.22 -3.63 1.23
CA CYS A 402 -20.11 -4.10 2.05
C CYS A 402 -20.54 -5.27 2.95
N THR A 403 -21.67 -5.11 3.64
CA THR A 403 -22.28 -6.15 4.49
C THR A 403 -22.60 -7.40 3.69
N ALA A 404 -23.26 -7.26 2.53
CA ALA A 404 -23.58 -8.38 1.66
C ALA A 404 -22.33 -9.12 1.19
N PHE A 405 -21.27 -8.42 0.78
CA PHE A 405 -20.01 -9.06 0.39
C PHE A 405 -19.36 -9.83 1.55
N TYR A 406 -19.39 -9.30 2.78
CA TYR A 406 -18.89 -10.03 3.95
C TYR A 406 -19.73 -11.27 4.30
N VAL A 407 -21.05 -11.18 4.13
CA VAL A 407 -21.96 -12.33 4.30
C VAL A 407 -21.65 -13.41 3.25
N ILE A 408 -21.59 -13.04 1.96
CA ILE A 408 -21.20 -13.95 0.88
C ILE A 408 -19.82 -14.56 1.14
N LYS A 409 -18.86 -13.75 1.62
CA LYS A 409 -17.51 -14.20 1.97
C LYS A 409 -17.55 -15.28 3.05
N ALA A 410 -18.29 -15.07 4.13
CA ALA A 410 -18.42 -16.05 5.21
C ALA A 410 -19.02 -17.37 4.71
N PHE A 411 -20.11 -17.32 3.96
CA PHE A 411 -20.74 -18.52 3.39
C PHE A 411 -19.82 -19.31 2.46
N LYS A 412 -18.97 -18.63 1.68
CA LYS A 412 -17.97 -19.31 0.84
C LYS A 412 -16.77 -19.82 1.64
N GLU A 413 -16.45 -19.20 2.78
CA GLU A 413 -15.33 -19.57 3.64
C GLU A 413 -15.61 -20.84 4.46
N GLU A 414 -16.84 -21.01 4.98
CA GLU A 414 -17.13 -22.14 5.88
C GLU A 414 -16.89 -23.52 5.26
N PRO A 415 -17.27 -23.82 4.01
CA PRO A 415 -16.96 -25.10 3.38
C PRO A 415 -15.45 -25.35 3.27
N LEU A 416 -14.65 -24.28 3.10
CA LEU A 416 -13.19 -24.38 3.06
C LEU A 416 -12.59 -24.67 4.42
N LEU A 417 -13.20 -24.14 5.49
CA LEU A 417 -12.82 -24.40 6.88
C LEU A 417 -13.21 -25.83 7.30
N LEU A 418 -14.42 -26.26 6.95
CA LEU A 418 -14.91 -27.63 7.18
C LEU A 418 -14.03 -28.67 6.48
N ALA A 419 -13.62 -28.39 5.23
CA ALA A 419 -12.72 -29.28 4.49
C ALA A 419 -11.28 -29.29 5.02
N HIS A 420 -10.87 -28.31 5.85
CA HIS A 420 -9.50 -28.19 6.33
C HIS A 420 -9.31 -28.62 7.78
N TYR A 421 -10.27 -28.29 8.65
CA TYR A 421 -10.19 -28.54 10.09
C TYR A 421 -11.23 -29.58 10.48
N ARG A 422 -10.78 -30.72 11.04
CA ARG A 422 -11.67 -31.81 11.49
C ARG A 422 -12.65 -31.34 12.57
N ASP A 423 -12.19 -30.48 13.47
CA ASP A 423 -12.97 -30.01 14.62
C ASP A 423 -13.91 -28.83 14.28
N TYR A 424 -13.94 -28.39 13.01
CA TYR A 424 -14.73 -27.22 12.62
C TYR A 424 -16.24 -27.45 12.73
N GLU A 425 -16.71 -28.67 12.51
CA GLU A 425 -18.13 -28.98 12.61
C GLU A 425 -18.64 -28.79 14.05
N GLU A 426 -17.90 -29.29 15.04
CA GLU A 426 -18.23 -29.11 16.45
C GLU A 426 -18.16 -27.63 16.85
N TYR A 427 -17.11 -26.94 16.38
CA TYR A 427 -16.95 -25.51 16.60
C TYR A 427 -18.11 -24.68 16.02
N ARG A 428 -18.59 -25.03 14.81
CA ARG A 428 -19.73 -24.37 14.17
C ARG A 428 -21.04 -24.60 14.93
N ARG A 429 -21.22 -25.75 15.58
CA ARG A 429 -22.42 -26.04 16.39
C ARG A 429 -22.50 -25.20 17.67
N ARG A 430 -21.36 -24.79 18.23
CA ARG A 430 -21.28 -24.01 19.47
C ARG A 430 -21.10 -22.50 19.28
N THR A 431 -21.05 -22.02 18.02
CA THR A 431 -20.77 -20.60 17.71
C THR A 431 -21.70 -20.00 16.66
N TRP A 432 -21.99 -18.71 16.84
CA TRP A 432 -22.84 -17.91 15.95
C TRP A 432 -22.05 -17.35 14.77
N MET A 433 -22.71 -17.11 13.63
CA MET A 433 -21.98 -16.71 12.42
C MET A 433 -21.38 -15.31 12.58
N PHE A 434 -22.22 -14.34 12.98
CA PHE A 434 -21.84 -12.92 13.06
C PHE A 434 -22.23 -12.25 14.39
N ILE A 435 -23.46 -12.44 14.84
CA ILE A 435 -24.00 -11.78 16.05
C ILE A 435 -24.63 -12.87 16.92
N PRO A 436 -24.27 -12.96 18.22
CA PRO A 436 -24.93 -13.88 19.13
C PRO A 436 -26.44 -13.68 19.12
N TYR A 437 -27.21 -14.77 19.08
CA TYR A 437 -28.68 -14.77 19.16
C TYR A 437 -29.45 -14.22 17.96
N VAL A 438 -28.79 -13.76 16.90
CA VAL A 438 -29.49 -13.20 15.73
C VAL A 438 -29.20 -13.95 14.43
N LEU A 439 -28.13 -14.74 14.32
CA LEU A 439 -27.81 -15.59 13.15
C LEU A 439 -26.72 -16.64 13.41
#